data_AF-H0R2S2-F1
#
_entry.id   AF-H0R2S2-F1
#
_cell.length_a   1.000
_cell.length_b   1.000
_cell.length_c   1.000
_cell.angle_alpha   90.00
_cell.angle_beta   90.00
_cell.angle_gamma   90.00
#
_symmetry.space_group_name_H-M   'P 1'
#
loop_
_entity.id
_entity.type
_entity.pdbx_description
1 polymer ?
#
loop_
_entity_poly.entity_id
_entity_poly.type
_entity_poly.pdbx_seq_one_letter_code
_entity_poly.pdbx_strand_id
1 'polypeptide(L)'
;MSEDVTRERMAVGETELLRPIISAWCDDKGVVAPQAFNLSSADKQDSNRLSIVRGDATTPDQAYADRASHIKKRCDEKGKTYTPPVGVLAVTVEEVESVEIKSSEGSRTPLTVWDDSMNADRPDDHGHIDFNDVPPDNRGACLFVAKAMLAQAEARGWKFRPVEPSE
;
A
#
# COMPACT_ATOMS: atom_id res chain seq x y z
N MET A 1 27.00 -10.35 -6.63
CA MET A 1 26.21 -9.92 -7.80
C MET A 1 24.79 -9.84 -7.29
N SER A 2 24.35 -8.66 -6.87
CA SER A 2 22.93 -8.46 -6.56
C SER A 2 22.20 -8.64 -7.88
N GLU A 3 21.29 -9.62 -7.97
CA GLU A 3 20.37 -9.69 -9.10
C GLU A 3 19.64 -8.34 -9.15
N ASP A 4 19.74 -7.65 -10.28
CA ASP A 4 18.99 -6.41 -10.48
C ASP A 4 17.51 -6.78 -10.40
N VAL A 5 16.83 -6.29 -9.36
CA VAL A 5 15.40 -6.49 -9.16
C VAL A 5 14.69 -5.97 -10.40
N THR A 6 14.03 -6.88 -11.12
CA THR A 6 13.29 -6.53 -12.35
C THR A 6 11.98 -5.85 -11.95
N ARG A 7 11.63 -4.77 -12.65
CA ARG A 7 10.39 -4.02 -12.39
C ARG A 7 9.78 -3.54 -13.70
N GLU A 8 8.47 -3.67 -13.82
CA GLU A 8 7.71 -3.21 -14.99
C GLU A 8 6.74 -2.09 -14.59
N ARG A 9 6.72 -1.01 -15.39
CA ARG A 9 5.85 0.14 -15.10
C ARG A 9 4.40 -0.25 -15.39
N MET A 10 3.52 -0.07 -14.41
CA MET A 10 2.08 -0.21 -14.63
C MET A 10 1.53 1.05 -15.31
N ALA A 11 0.98 0.92 -16.51
CA ALA A 11 0.49 2.06 -17.31
C ALA A 11 -1.04 2.07 -17.51
N VAL A 12 -1.74 1.02 -17.09
CA VAL A 12 -3.20 0.94 -17.18
C VAL A 12 -3.81 1.69 -16.00
N GLY A 13 -4.30 2.90 -16.26
CA GLY A 13 -4.77 3.84 -15.22
C GLY A 13 -5.86 3.26 -14.32
N GLU A 14 -6.79 2.47 -14.87
CA GLU A 14 -7.92 1.90 -14.13
C GLU A 14 -7.54 0.70 -13.23
N THR A 15 -6.32 0.18 -13.34
CA THR A 15 -5.89 -0.97 -12.53
C THR A 15 -5.95 -0.60 -11.04
N GLU A 16 -6.72 -1.38 -10.27
CA GLU A 16 -6.83 -1.20 -8.83
C GLU A 16 -5.57 -1.71 -8.12
N LEU A 17 -5.18 -0.98 -7.08
CA LEU A 17 -4.06 -1.26 -6.20
C LEU A 17 -4.63 -1.47 -4.81
N LEU A 18 -4.68 -2.74 -4.41
CA LEU A 18 -5.36 -3.22 -3.22
C LEU A 18 -4.47 -3.03 -1.99
N ARG A 19 -5.02 -2.37 -0.96
CA ARG A 19 -4.37 -2.13 0.34
C ARG A 19 -5.14 -2.82 1.47
N PRO A 20 -4.69 -4.00 1.91
CA PRO A 20 -5.19 -4.62 3.14
C PRO A 20 -4.88 -3.75 4.37
N ILE A 21 -5.92 -3.30 5.07
CA ILE A 21 -5.84 -2.39 6.22
C ILE A 21 -5.70 -3.19 7.51
N ILE A 22 -4.63 -2.98 8.28
CA ILE A 22 -4.46 -3.61 9.59
C ILE A 22 -5.03 -2.73 10.71
N SER A 23 -5.45 -3.36 11.81
CA SER A 23 -6.06 -2.66 12.96
C SER A 23 -5.20 -1.52 13.53
N ALA A 24 -3.86 -1.64 13.47
CA ALA A 24 -2.93 -0.62 13.94
C ALA A 24 -2.97 0.69 13.13
N TRP A 25 -3.65 0.72 11.98
CA TRP A 25 -3.86 1.92 11.18
C TRP A 25 -5.25 2.52 11.38
N CYS A 26 -6.06 1.95 12.25
CA CYS A 26 -7.36 2.51 12.62
C CYS A 26 -7.27 3.17 13.99
N ASP A 27 -8.07 4.22 14.20
CA ASP A 27 -8.34 4.73 15.53
C ASP A 27 -9.34 3.83 16.29
N ASP A 28 -9.62 4.17 17.55
CA ASP A 28 -10.54 3.40 18.40
C ASP A 28 -12.00 3.39 17.86
N LYS A 29 -12.33 4.25 16.90
CA LYS A 29 -13.64 4.31 16.23
C LYS A 29 -13.64 3.54 14.90
N GLY A 30 -12.51 2.92 14.53
CA GLY A 30 -12.36 2.20 13.27
C GLY A 30 -12.10 3.10 12.06
N VAL A 31 -11.82 4.39 12.26
CA VAL A 31 -11.46 5.31 11.17
C VAL A 31 -10.04 5.02 10.71
N VAL A 32 -9.86 4.80 9.41
CA VAL A 32 -8.55 4.54 8.83
C VAL A 32 -7.71 5.81 8.86
N ALA A 33 -6.48 5.69 9.34
CA ALA A 33 -5.56 6.79 9.45
C ALA A 33 -4.56 6.79 8.28
N PRO A 34 -3.97 7.94 7.90
CA PRO A 34 -3.07 8.05 6.73
C PRO A 34 -1.88 7.09 6.77
N GLN A 35 -1.51 6.59 7.94
CA GLN A 35 -0.47 5.57 8.13
C GLN A 35 -0.68 4.33 7.27
N ALA A 36 -1.92 4.01 6.86
CA ALA A 36 -2.20 2.92 5.94
C ALA A 36 -1.53 3.08 4.57
N PHE A 37 -1.36 4.32 4.11
CA PHE A 37 -0.77 4.69 2.81
C PHE A 37 0.56 5.44 2.96
N ASN A 38 1.18 5.40 4.15
CA ASN A 38 2.48 6.03 4.39
C ASN A 38 3.59 4.98 4.40
N LEU A 39 4.82 5.42 4.09
CA LEU A 39 6.01 4.57 4.09
C LEU A 39 6.31 4.05 5.50
N SER A 40 6.31 2.73 5.63
CA SER A 40 6.81 2.03 6.81
C SER A 40 8.32 2.19 6.95
N SER A 41 8.88 1.79 8.10
CA SER A 41 10.35 1.76 8.25
C SER A 41 11.02 0.80 7.27
N ALA A 42 10.34 -0.29 6.89
CA ALA A 42 10.86 -1.24 5.90
C ALA A 42 10.80 -0.63 4.49
N ASP A 43 9.71 0.05 4.15
CA ASP A 43 9.52 0.71 2.84
C ASP A 43 10.61 1.76 2.60
N LYS A 44 11.01 2.50 3.63
CA LYS A 44 12.11 3.46 3.56
C LYS A 44 13.48 2.82 3.35
N GLN A 45 13.67 1.61 3.87
CA GLN A 45 14.89 0.83 3.63
C GLN A 45 14.86 0.21 2.23
N ASP A 46 13.67 -0.12 1.72
CA ASP A 46 13.43 -0.58 0.35
C ASP A 46 13.21 0.60 -0.62
N SER A 47 14.13 1.57 -0.57
CA SER A 47 14.16 2.72 -1.50
C SER A 47 12.87 3.55 -1.57
N ASN A 48 12.19 3.74 -0.44
CA ASN A 48 10.93 4.49 -0.32
C ASN A 48 9.78 3.92 -1.17
N ARG A 49 9.67 2.58 -1.25
CA ARG A 49 8.63 1.90 -2.01
C ARG A 49 7.55 1.34 -1.09
N LEU A 50 6.32 1.84 -1.26
CA LEU A 50 5.16 1.33 -0.55
C LEU A 50 4.66 0.05 -1.23
N SER A 51 4.83 -1.11 -0.59
CA SER A 51 4.27 -2.37 -1.08
C SER A 51 2.75 -2.31 -1.20
N ILE A 52 2.23 -2.80 -2.31
CA ILE A 52 0.80 -2.85 -2.63
C ILE A 52 0.48 -4.17 -3.36
N VAL A 53 -0.78 -4.57 -3.33
CA VAL A 53 -1.24 -5.77 -4.04
C VAL A 53 -1.92 -5.34 -5.35
N ARG A 54 -1.60 -5.98 -6.46
CA ARG A 54 -2.15 -5.63 -7.78
C ARG A 54 -3.52 -6.29 -7.99
N GLY A 55 -4.55 -5.48 -8.21
CA GLY A 55 -5.94 -5.92 -8.34
C GLY A 55 -6.29 -6.57 -9.68
N ASP A 56 -5.40 -6.51 -10.66
CA ASP A 56 -5.48 -7.30 -11.90
C ASP A 56 -4.94 -8.73 -11.74
N ALA A 57 -4.11 -8.97 -10.71
CA ALA A 57 -3.54 -10.29 -10.40
C ALA A 57 -4.31 -11.03 -9.28
N THR A 58 -5.12 -10.35 -8.48
CA THR A 58 -5.85 -10.95 -7.35
C THR A 58 -7.17 -10.22 -7.04
N THR A 59 -7.99 -10.80 -6.18
CA THR A 59 -9.25 -10.19 -5.72
C THR A 59 -9.10 -9.51 -4.36
N PRO A 60 -9.96 -8.54 -4.00
CA PRO A 60 -9.98 -7.94 -2.66
C PRO A 60 -10.11 -8.97 -1.53
N ASP A 61 -10.97 -9.98 -1.68
CA ASP A 61 -11.14 -11.07 -0.71
C ASP A 61 -9.86 -11.88 -0.53
N GLN A 62 -9.16 -12.19 -1.63
CA GLN A 62 -7.92 -12.97 -1.60
C GLN A 62 -6.76 -12.16 -0.99
N ALA A 63 -6.61 -10.89 -1.40
CA ALA A 63 -5.64 -9.97 -0.80
C ALA A 63 -5.84 -9.82 0.72
N TYR A 64 -7.09 -9.79 1.18
CA TYR A 64 -7.41 -9.84 2.60
C TYR A 64 -6.96 -11.16 3.23
N ALA A 65 -7.35 -12.30 2.65
CA ALA A 65 -7.08 -13.63 3.20
C ALA A 65 -5.57 -13.90 3.31
N ASP A 66 -4.79 -13.54 2.30
CA ASP A 66 -3.33 -13.70 2.30
C ASP A 66 -2.67 -12.82 3.36
N ARG A 67 -3.12 -11.56 3.50
CA ARG A 67 -2.63 -10.69 4.56
C ARG A 67 -2.99 -11.23 5.94
N ALA A 68 -4.22 -11.69 6.14
CA ALA A 68 -4.68 -12.28 7.39
C ALA A 68 -3.84 -13.51 7.77
N SER A 69 -3.61 -14.42 6.80
CA SER A 69 -2.77 -15.60 6.96
C SER A 69 -1.33 -15.23 7.34
N HIS A 70 -0.73 -14.26 6.64
CA HIS A 70 0.63 -13.80 6.92
C HIS A 70 0.77 -13.19 8.33
N ILE A 71 -0.18 -12.34 8.74
CA ILE A 71 -0.18 -11.75 10.09
C ILE A 71 -0.35 -12.84 11.14
N LYS A 72 -1.28 -13.77 10.91
CA LYS A 72 -1.53 -14.89 11.82
C LYS A 72 -0.28 -15.73 12.02
N LYS A 73 0.36 -16.18 10.94
CA LYS A 73 1.62 -16.93 10.98
C LYS A 73 2.69 -16.19 11.80
N ARG A 74 2.89 -14.90 11.53
CA ARG A 74 3.87 -14.07 12.24
C ARG A 74 3.54 -13.89 13.72
N CYS A 75 2.25 -13.81 14.09
CA CYS A 75 1.83 -13.73 15.48
C CYS A 75 2.06 -15.06 16.20
N ASP A 76 1.70 -16.18 15.57
CA ASP A 76 1.90 -17.53 16.09
C ASP A 76 3.40 -17.81 16.33
N GLU A 77 4.28 -17.44 15.39
CA GLU A 77 5.74 -17.56 15.52
C GLU A 77 6.34 -16.70 16.65
N LYS A 78 5.70 -15.57 16.98
CA LYS A 78 6.18 -14.63 18.00
C LYS A 78 5.45 -14.75 19.34
N GLY A 79 4.53 -15.70 19.48
CA GLY A 79 3.67 -15.85 20.67
C GLY A 79 2.82 -14.62 20.96
N LYS A 80 2.40 -13.87 19.93
CA LYS A 80 1.57 -12.66 20.06
C LYS A 80 0.12 -12.96 19.73
N THR A 81 -0.79 -12.20 20.34
CA THR A 81 -2.21 -12.24 19.98
C THR A 81 -2.39 -11.84 18.52
N TYR A 82 -3.18 -12.63 17.80
CA TYR A 82 -3.58 -12.33 16.43
C TYR A 82 -4.75 -11.32 16.42
N THR A 83 -4.59 -10.24 15.67
CA THR A 83 -5.69 -9.33 15.31
C THR A 83 -5.80 -9.33 13.78
N PRO A 84 -6.97 -9.67 13.21
CA PRO A 84 -7.15 -9.70 11.77
C PRO A 84 -7.05 -8.29 11.15
N PRO A 85 -6.77 -8.20 9.84
CA PRO A 85 -7.00 -6.98 9.08
C PRO A 85 -8.47 -6.53 9.19
N VAL A 86 -8.72 -5.24 9.01
CA VAL A 86 -10.05 -4.62 9.06
C VAL A 86 -10.78 -4.80 7.72
N GLY A 87 -10.06 -4.82 6.61
CA GLY A 87 -10.63 -4.91 5.26
C GLY A 87 -9.60 -4.54 4.20
N VAL A 88 -10.08 -4.27 2.99
CA VAL A 88 -9.26 -3.84 1.85
C VAL A 88 -9.84 -2.55 1.28
N LEU A 89 -8.99 -1.53 1.22
CA LEU A 89 -9.23 -0.33 0.42
C LEU A 89 -8.45 -0.45 -0.89
N ALA A 90 -8.77 0.38 -1.87
CA ALA A 90 -7.99 0.47 -3.09
C ALA A 90 -7.88 1.89 -3.60
N VAL A 91 -6.79 2.16 -4.31
CA VAL A 91 -6.62 3.29 -5.22
C VAL A 91 -6.36 2.73 -6.62
N THR A 92 -6.42 3.55 -7.65
CA THR A 92 -6.05 3.17 -9.01
C THR A 92 -4.67 3.69 -9.38
N VAL A 93 -4.06 3.14 -10.43
CA VAL A 93 -2.80 3.66 -10.98
C VAL A 93 -2.92 5.14 -11.33
N GLU A 94 -4.01 5.55 -11.98
CA GLU A 94 -4.26 6.96 -12.34
C GLU A 94 -4.40 7.86 -11.10
N GLU A 95 -5.13 7.41 -10.07
CA GLU A 95 -5.28 8.17 -8.82
C GLU A 95 -3.93 8.37 -8.13
N VAL A 96 -3.08 7.34 -8.10
CA VAL A 96 -1.72 7.44 -7.55
C VAL A 96 -0.88 8.42 -8.35
N GLU A 97 -0.89 8.31 -9.68
CA GLU A 97 -0.14 9.20 -10.58
C GLU A 97 -0.65 10.64 -10.55
N SER A 98 -1.90 10.88 -10.16
CA SER A 98 -2.41 12.25 -9.95
C SER A 98 -1.85 12.93 -8.70
N VAL A 99 -1.26 12.15 -7.76
CA VAL A 99 -0.63 12.68 -6.56
C VAL A 99 0.81 13.05 -6.87
N GLU A 100 1.08 14.35 -6.90
CA GLU A 100 2.42 14.87 -7.13
C GLU A 100 3.17 15.12 -5.82
N ILE A 101 4.47 14.78 -5.82
CA ILE A 101 5.37 15.17 -4.73
C ILE A 101 6.31 16.27 -5.20
N LYS A 102 6.39 17.33 -4.39
CA LYS A 102 7.39 18.37 -4.55
C LYS A 102 8.75 17.87 -4.04
N SER A 103 9.73 17.76 -4.93
CA SER A 103 11.12 17.47 -4.61
C SER A 103 11.75 18.58 -3.77
N SER A 104 12.91 18.30 -3.17
CA SER A 104 13.72 19.32 -2.47
C SER A 104 14.13 20.49 -3.36
N GLU A 105 14.26 20.27 -4.67
CA GLU A 105 14.62 21.28 -5.67
C GLU A 105 13.40 22.05 -6.21
N GLY A 106 12.19 21.68 -5.78
CA GLY A 106 10.95 22.39 -6.07
C GLY A 106 10.20 21.92 -7.32
N SER A 107 10.75 20.96 -8.07
CA SER A 107 10.02 20.25 -9.13
C SER A 107 8.92 19.36 -8.52
N ARG A 108 7.81 19.19 -9.23
CA ARG A 108 6.72 18.29 -8.83
C ARG A 108 6.74 17.09 -9.76
N THR A 109 6.80 15.90 -9.19
CA THR A 109 6.81 14.64 -9.94
C THR A 109 5.67 13.76 -9.45
N PRO A 110 4.85 13.21 -10.34
CA PRO A 110 3.82 12.25 -9.96
C PRO A 110 4.45 10.99 -9.37
N LEU A 111 3.76 10.35 -8.44
CA LEU A 111 4.12 9.00 -7.99
C LEU A 111 4.11 8.02 -9.17
N THR A 112 4.85 6.93 -9.02
CA THR A 112 4.87 5.87 -10.04
C THR A 112 4.52 4.52 -9.42
N VAL A 113 3.90 3.65 -10.21
CA VAL A 113 3.43 2.33 -9.80
C VAL A 113 4.09 1.25 -10.65
N TRP A 114 4.61 0.23 -9.99
CA TRP A 114 5.43 -0.80 -10.62
C TRP A 114 4.98 -2.19 -10.20
N ASP A 115 5.04 -3.11 -11.15
CA ASP A 115 4.99 -4.55 -10.94
C ASP A 115 6.41 -5.07 -10.73
N ASP A 116 6.62 -5.78 -9.64
CA ASP A 116 7.87 -6.48 -9.32
C ASP A 116 7.61 -7.94 -8.92
N SER A 117 6.47 -8.51 -9.34
CA SER A 117 6.06 -9.86 -9.01
C SER A 117 6.87 -10.95 -9.72
N MET A 118 7.64 -10.59 -10.76
CA MET A 118 8.51 -11.52 -11.48
C MET A 118 9.78 -11.90 -10.69
N ASN A 119 10.03 -11.26 -9.55
CA ASN A 119 11.17 -11.57 -8.69
C ASN A 119 10.83 -12.71 -7.73
N ALA A 120 11.73 -13.69 -7.60
CA ALA A 120 11.48 -14.93 -6.87
C ALA A 120 11.22 -14.76 -5.36
N ASP A 121 11.58 -13.60 -4.78
CA ASP A 121 11.37 -13.25 -3.38
C ASP A 121 10.05 -12.48 -3.13
N ARG A 122 9.29 -12.19 -4.19
CA ARG A 122 8.03 -11.42 -4.13
C ARG A 122 6.82 -12.30 -4.42
N PRO A 123 5.67 -12.01 -3.80
CA PRO A 123 4.39 -12.61 -4.20
C PRO A 123 4.06 -12.31 -5.67
N ASP A 124 3.35 -13.23 -6.34
CA ASP A 124 2.95 -13.10 -7.75
C ASP A 124 1.97 -11.92 -7.99
N ASP A 125 1.33 -11.41 -6.95
CA ASP A 125 0.43 -10.26 -6.97
C ASP A 125 1.09 -8.97 -6.46
N HIS A 126 2.39 -8.98 -6.15
CA HIS A 126 3.06 -7.85 -5.56
C HIS A 126 3.31 -6.74 -6.58
N GLY A 127 3.10 -5.51 -6.14
CA GLY A 127 3.60 -4.32 -6.78
C GLY A 127 4.04 -3.30 -5.73
N HIS A 128 4.44 -2.13 -6.17
CA HIS A 128 4.72 -1.02 -5.27
C HIS A 128 4.40 0.34 -5.87
N ILE A 129 4.07 1.27 -4.99
CA ILE A 129 4.03 2.69 -5.28
C ILE A 129 5.41 3.26 -4.91
N ASP A 130 6.14 3.72 -5.90
CA ASP A 130 7.41 4.39 -5.73
C ASP A 130 7.13 5.84 -5.34
N PHE A 131 7.56 6.22 -4.13
CA PHE A 131 7.48 7.61 -3.69
C PHE A 131 8.51 8.50 -4.40
N ASN A 132 9.19 7.99 -5.43
CA ASN A 132 10.27 8.63 -6.18
C ASN A 132 11.43 9.03 -5.26
N ASP A 133 12.37 9.83 -5.77
CA ASP A 133 13.50 10.43 -5.03
C ASP A 133 13.08 11.42 -3.93
N VAL A 134 11.91 11.23 -3.30
CA VAL A 134 11.53 11.99 -2.11
C VAL A 134 12.56 11.74 -1.04
N PRO A 135 13.23 12.80 -0.55
CA PRO A 135 14.22 12.65 0.50
C PRO A 135 13.58 11.94 1.70
N PRO A 136 14.17 10.85 2.21
CA PRO A 136 13.58 10.03 3.28
C PRO A 136 13.36 10.79 4.60
N ASP A 137 14.00 11.96 4.75
CA ASP A 137 13.83 12.91 5.84
C ASP A 137 12.65 13.89 5.65
N ASN A 138 12.08 14.01 4.45
CA ASN A 138 10.91 14.84 4.16
C ASN A 138 9.59 14.16 4.58
N ARG A 139 9.45 13.95 5.90
CA ARG A 139 8.27 13.32 6.51
C ARG A 139 6.95 14.02 6.17
N GLY A 140 6.99 15.33 5.94
CA GLY A 140 5.81 16.13 5.60
C GLY A 140 5.25 15.77 4.23
N ALA A 141 6.11 15.59 3.23
CA ALA A 141 5.71 15.23 1.87
C ALA A 141 5.08 13.82 1.80
N CYS A 142 5.71 12.81 2.40
CA CYS A 142 5.14 11.45 2.45
C CYS A 142 3.79 11.43 3.14
N LEU A 143 3.63 12.18 4.24
CA LEU A 143 2.35 12.26 4.96
C LEU A 143 1.26 12.97 4.14
N PHE A 144 1.60 14.01 3.38
CA PHE A 144 0.66 14.68 2.50
C PHE A 144 0.12 13.73 1.43
N VAL A 145 1.02 12.98 0.79
CA VAL A 145 0.66 11.94 -0.19
C VAL A 145 -0.21 10.85 0.42
N ALA A 146 0.17 10.35 1.60
CA ALA A 146 -0.59 9.33 2.28
C ALA A 146 -2.03 9.78 2.61
N LYS A 147 -2.23 11.06 2.95
CA LYS A 147 -3.56 11.65 3.13
C LYS A 147 -4.35 11.74 1.83
N ALA A 148 -3.70 12.13 0.73
CA ALA A 148 -4.35 12.21 -0.58
C ALA A 148 -4.80 10.84 -1.07
N MET A 149 -3.93 9.83 -0.99
CA MET A 149 -4.27 8.44 -1.35
C MET A 149 -5.36 7.86 -0.46
N LEU A 150 -5.31 8.13 0.86
CA LEU A 150 -6.38 7.68 1.76
C LEU A 150 -7.72 8.31 1.37
N ALA A 151 -7.76 9.62 1.08
CA ALA A 151 -9.00 10.28 0.67
C ALA A 151 -9.56 9.72 -0.64
N GLN A 152 -8.69 9.41 -1.62
CA GLN A 152 -9.09 8.71 -2.85
C GLN A 152 -9.65 7.32 -2.54
N ALA A 153 -8.98 6.56 -1.68
CA ALA A 153 -9.41 5.21 -1.32
C ALA A 153 -10.73 5.19 -0.54
N GLU A 154 -10.92 6.14 0.37
CA GLU A 154 -12.19 6.31 1.12
C GLU A 154 -13.34 6.69 0.20
N ALA A 155 -13.10 7.56 -0.80
CA ALA A 155 -14.11 7.93 -1.79
C ALA A 155 -14.58 6.73 -2.64
N ARG A 156 -13.71 5.71 -2.82
CA ARG A 156 -14.04 4.45 -3.51
C ARG A 156 -14.72 3.42 -2.61
N GLY A 157 -14.75 3.65 -1.30
CA GLY A 157 -15.30 2.73 -0.32
C GLY A 157 -14.47 1.45 -0.12
N TRP A 158 -14.93 0.60 0.79
CA TRP A 158 -14.33 -0.70 1.04
C TRP A 158 -14.53 -1.63 -0.16
N LYS A 159 -13.42 -2.21 -0.64
CA LYS A 159 -13.45 -3.25 -1.67
C LYS A 159 -13.75 -4.62 -1.09
N PHE A 160 -13.31 -4.83 0.15
CA PHE A 160 -13.70 -5.97 0.96
C PHE A 160 -13.73 -5.58 2.43
N ARG A 161 -14.74 -6.05 3.16
CA ARG A 161 -14.83 -5.92 4.62
C ARG A 161 -15.50 -7.17 5.19
N PRO A 162 -14.81 -7.94 6.06
CA PRO A 162 -15.34 -9.21 6.58
C PRO A 162 -16.51 -9.03 7.56
N VAL A 163 -16.67 -7.83 8.14
CA VAL A 163 -17.76 -7.47 9.06
C VAL A 163 -18.17 -6.03 8.75
N GLU A 164 -19.41 -5.82 8.31
CA GLU A 164 -19.99 -4.46 8.22
C GLU A 164 -20.09 -3.88 9.64
N PRO A 165 -19.77 -2.58 9.85
CA PRO A 165 -19.98 -1.97 11.15
C PRO A 165 -21.47 -2.04 11.48
N SER A 166 -21.80 -2.43 12.71
CA SER A 166 -23.17 -2.38 13.22
C SER A 166 -23.72 -0.95 13.07
N GLU A 167 -24.88 -0.82 12.44
CA GLU A 167 -25.64 0.43 12.31
C GLU A 167 -25.90 1.12 13.66
#